data_AF-A0A327W9H2-F1
#
_entry.id   AF-A0A327W9H2-F1
#
_cell.length_a   1.000
_cell.length_b   1.000
_cell.length_c   1.000
_cell.angle_alpha   90.00
_cell.angle_beta   90.00
_cell.angle_gamma   90.00
#
_symmetry.space_group_name_H-M   'P 1'
#
loop_
_entity.id
_entity.type
_entity.pdbx_description
1 polymer ?
#
loop_
_entity_poly.entity_id
_entity_poly.type
_entity_poly.pdbx_seq_one_letter_code
_entity_poly.pdbx_strand_id
1 'polypeptide(L)'
;MKTGINLLMAAIAGYGLLTGCGNMGNRGLQAKVDSLETELKQYRAEKALTAQRLQRFDTLDFDFYSGQKWDSLAISHDANIKVYYPDGSTSTGLFPQHIDMLKPMFVFAPDTKITSHPVRFGEGDWTAVIGEMNGTFSRPMPIGGGKTIPPTGKPFKLSMVTIGHWKDGKMMEEYLFWDNQSFMKQIGLAK
;
A
#
# COMPACT_ATOMS: atom_id res chain seq x y z
N MET A 1 -16.58 75.54 25.90
CA MET A 1 -17.62 75.61 26.96
C MET A 1 -18.33 74.27 26.97
N LYS A 2 -18.29 73.37 27.95
CA LYS A 2 -18.01 73.39 29.41
C LYS A 2 -17.17 72.12 29.73
N THR A 3 -16.00 72.13 30.38
CA THR A 3 -15.63 72.21 31.82
C THR A 3 -16.31 71.24 32.82
N GLY A 4 -15.44 70.52 33.59
CA GLY A 4 -15.68 69.85 34.90
C GLY A 4 -15.40 68.34 34.87
N ILE A 5 -14.28 67.73 35.32
CA ILE A 5 -13.52 67.71 36.60
C ILE A 5 -14.29 67.08 37.79
N ASN A 6 -13.93 65.83 38.17
CA ASN A 6 -13.49 65.35 39.52
C ASN A 6 -13.55 63.80 39.58
N LEU A 7 -12.42 63.10 39.67
CA LEU A 7 -11.75 62.61 40.90
C LEU A 7 -12.64 61.74 41.82
N LEU A 8 -12.36 60.44 41.88
CA LEU A 8 -12.13 59.75 43.15
C LEU A 8 -11.38 58.42 42.92
N MET A 9 -10.15 58.34 43.42
CA MET A 9 -9.48 57.08 43.71
C MET A 9 -10.19 56.42 44.90
N ALA A 10 -10.52 55.14 44.78
CA ALA A 10 -10.73 54.27 45.93
C ALA A 10 -9.84 53.04 45.75
N ALA A 11 -8.72 53.05 46.47
CA ALA A 11 -7.90 51.88 46.68
C ALA A 11 -8.66 50.89 47.58
N ILE A 12 -8.86 49.66 47.10
CA ILE A 12 -9.17 48.52 47.95
C ILE A 12 -8.08 47.49 47.73
N ALA A 13 -7.12 47.50 48.65
CA ALA A 13 -6.12 46.46 48.78
C ALA A 13 -6.67 45.32 49.64
N GLY A 14 -6.51 44.09 49.14
CA GLY A 14 -6.30 42.88 49.94
C GLY A 14 -7.53 42.18 50.48
N TYR A 15 -7.86 41.01 49.94
CA TYR A 15 -7.48 39.69 50.49
C TYR A 15 -8.34 38.59 49.85
N GLY A 16 -7.73 37.48 49.47
CA GLY A 16 -8.46 36.23 49.22
C GLY A 16 -8.07 35.50 47.95
N LEU A 17 -6.87 34.90 47.95
CA LEU A 17 -6.50 33.81 47.05
C LEU A 17 -7.53 32.67 47.14
N LEU A 18 -8.39 32.55 46.14
CA LEU A 18 -9.18 31.34 45.85
C LEU A 18 -9.16 31.07 44.34
N THR A 19 -7.98 30.78 43.78
CA THR A 19 -7.82 30.35 42.38
C THR A 19 -7.10 28.99 42.28
N GLY A 20 -7.29 28.12 43.26
CA GLY A 20 -6.53 26.86 43.37
C GLY A 20 -7.17 25.60 42.77
N CYS A 21 -8.51 25.46 42.79
CA CYS A 21 -9.12 24.15 42.51
C CYS A 21 -9.74 24.02 41.10
N GLY A 22 -10.23 25.10 40.48
CA GLY A 22 -10.76 25.05 39.11
C GLY A 22 -9.69 24.98 38.01
N ASN A 23 -8.47 25.44 38.31
CA ASN A 23 -7.39 25.59 37.33
C ASN A 23 -6.63 24.27 37.06
N MET A 24 -6.58 23.36 38.05
CA MET A 24 -5.94 22.05 37.89
C MET A 24 -6.77 21.08 37.03
N GLY A 25 -8.10 21.07 37.20
CA GLY A 25 -9.00 20.29 36.35
C GLY A 25 -8.91 20.72 34.89
N ASN A 26 -8.91 22.04 34.63
CA ASN A 26 -8.83 22.58 33.28
C ASN A 26 -7.50 22.29 32.58
N ARG A 27 -6.37 22.30 33.32
CA ARG A 27 -5.05 21.90 32.80
C ARG A 27 -4.97 20.42 32.44
N GLY A 28 -5.56 19.54 33.26
CA GLY A 28 -5.63 18.10 32.98
C GLY A 28 -6.47 17.79 31.74
N LEU A 29 -7.59 18.51 31.55
CA LEU A 29 -8.39 18.42 30.33
C LEU A 29 -7.62 18.92 29.10
N GLN A 30 -6.95 20.08 29.20
CA GLN A 30 -6.15 20.61 28.09
C GLN A 30 -5.03 19.65 27.68
N ALA A 31 -4.28 19.10 28.63
CA ALA A 31 -3.24 18.12 28.32
C ALA A 31 -3.78 16.87 27.60
N LYS A 32 -5.01 16.44 27.96
CA LYS A 32 -5.68 15.33 27.27
C LYS A 32 -6.14 15.73 25.86
N VAL A 33 -6.61 16.96 25.66
CA VAL A 33 -6.94 17.49 24.33
C VAL A 33 -5.69 17.53 23.45
N ASP A 34 -4.59 18.09 23.94
CA ASP A 34 -3.32 18.19 23.19
C ASP A 34 -2.79 16.80 22.79
N SER A 35 -2.93 15.82 23.70
CA SER A 35 -2.57 14.42 23.43
C SER A 35 -3.43 13.80 22.34
N LEU A 36 -4.76 13.97 22.41
CA LEU A 36 -5.69 13.43 21.40
C LEU A 36 -5.53 14.11 20.05
N GLU A 37 -5.23 15.41 20.02
CA GLU A 37 -4.92 16.14 18.79
C GLU A 37 -3.63 15.61 18.15
N THR A 38 -2.62 15.28 18.95
CA THR A 38 -1.38 14.67 18.48
C THR A 38 -1.63 13.28 17.88
N GLU A 39 -2.38 12.43 18.58
CA GLU A 39 -2.74 11.09 18.11
C GLU A 39 -3.59 11.15 16.82
N LEU A 40 -4.58 12.05 16.76
CA LEU A 40 -5.40 12.26 15.56
C LEU A 40 -4.56 12.72 14.37
N LYS A 41 -3.56 13.58 14.60
CA LYS A 41 -2.64 14.04 13.55
C LYS A 41 -1.80 12.88 13.02
N GLN A 42 -1.27 12.03 13.90
CA GLN A 42 -0.51 10.83 13.52
C GLN A 42 -1.38 9.86 12.71
N TYR A 43 -2.57 9.54 13.22
CA TYR A 43 -3.52 8.67 12.52
C TYR A 43 -3.87 9.17 11.12
N ARG A 44 -4.12 10.47 10.97
CA ARG A 44 -4.40 11.08 9.66
C ARG A 44 -3.20 11.00 8.71
N ALA A 45 -1.98 11.19 9.22
CA ALA A 45 -0.76 11.07 8.43
C ALA A 45 -0.54 9.63 7.95
N GLU A 46 -0.74 8.64 8.83
CA GLU A 46 -0.67 7.22 8.48
C GLU A 46 -1.72 6.84 7.43
N LYS A 47 -2.97 7.26 7.61
CA LYS A 47 -4.03 7.04 6.61
C LYS A 47 -3.68 7.63 5.25
N ALA A 48 -3.12 8.84 5.21
CA ALA A 48 -2.68 9.48 3.98
C ALA A 48 -1.53 8.71 3.31
N LEU A 49 -0.55 8.24 4.10
CA LEU A 49 0.55 7.42 3.61
C LEU A 49 0.08 6.07 3.06
N THR A 50 -0.84 5.38 3.76
CA THR A 50 -1.47 4.16 3.27
C THR A 50 -2.19 4.41 1.94
N ALA A 51 -2.95 5.50 1.83
CA ALA A 51 -3.63 5.85 0.58
C ALA A 51 -2.64 6.08 -0.58
N GLN A 52 -1.52 6.75 -0.32
CA GLN A 52 -0.45 6.96 -1.29
C GLN A 52 0.20 5.64 -1.75
N ARG A 53 0.49 4.73 -0.81
CA ARG A 53 1.04 3.40 -1.11
C ARG A 53 0.07 2.57 -1.95
N LEU A 54 -1.21 2.58 -1.59
CA LEU A 54 -2.25 1.88 -2.36
C LEU A 54 -2.43 2.47 -3.78
N GLN A 55 -2.34 3.79 -3.94
CA GLN A 55 -2.33 4.41 -5.27
C GLN A 55 -1.10 3.99 -6.09
N ARG A 56 0.08 3.90 -5.45
CA ARG A 56 1.29 3.40 -6.10
C ARG A 56 1.16 1.93 -6.50
N PHE A 57 0.46 1.12 -5.71
CA PHE A 57 0.07 -0.25 -6.06
C PHE A 57 -0.80 -0.29 -7.32
N ASP A 58 -1.82 0.58 -7.42
CA ASP A 58 -2.66 0.66 -8.62
C ASP A 58 -1.84 1.00 -9.87
N THR A 59 -0.94 1.99 -9.79
CA THR A 59 -0.07 2.35 -10.92
C THR A 59 0.87 1.20 -11.30
N LEU A 60 1.46 0.53 -10.29
CA LEU A 60 2.29 -0.65 -10.51
C LEU A 60 1.54 -1.72 -11.31
N ASP A 61 0.36 -2.13 -10.86
CA ASP A 61 -0.33 -3.29 -11.42
C ASP A 61 -1.05 -2.97 -12.73
N PHE A 62 -1.77 -1.85 -12.79
CA PHE A 62 -2.62 -1.50 -13.93
C PHE A 62 -1.84 -0.88 -15.09
N ASP A 63 -0.77 -0.14 -14.81
CA ASP A 63 0.01 0.53 -15.86
C ASP A 63 1.35 -0.18 -16.12
N PHE A 64 2.12 -0.48 -15.08
CA PHE A 64 3.49 -0.97 -15.28
C PHE A 64 3.55 -2.47 -15.56
N TYR A 65 2.98 -3.31 -14.70
CA TYR A 65 2.95 -4.75 -14.88
C TYR A 65 2.10 -5.12 -16.11
N SER A 66 0.85 -4.66 -16.15
CA SER A 66 -0.07 -4.94 -17.28
C SER A 66 0.41 -4.34 -18.61
N GLY A 67 1.21 -3.27 -18.56
CA GLY A 67 1.85 -2.66 -19.73
C GLY A 67 3.26 -3.16 -20.03
N GLN A 68 3.78 -4.14 -19.27
CA GLN A 68 5.13 -4.69 -19.40
C GLN A 68 6.25 -3.63 -19.34
N LYS A 69 6.05 -2.55 -18.58
CA LYS A 69 6.99 -1.44 -18.41
C LYS A 69 8.02 -1.75 -17.31
N TRP A 70 8.88 -2.72 -17.56
CA TRP A 70 9.78 -3.31 -16.54
C TRP A 70 10.63 -2.29 -15.78
N ASP A 71 11.19 -1.30 -16.47
CA ASP A 71 12.02 -0.26 -15.85
C ASP A 71 11.22 0.60 -14.86
N SER A 72 9.90 0.75 -15.09
CA SER A 72 9.02 1.56 -14.23
C SER A 72 8.72 0.88 -12.89
N LEU A 73 8.95 -0.42 -12.74
CA LEU A 73 8.80 -1.10 -11.45
C LEU A 73 9.78 -0.56 -10.39
N ALA A 74 10.90 0.04 -10.82
CA ALA A 74 11.81 0.75 -9.94
C ALA A 74 11.14 1.92 -9.19
N ILE A 75 9.95 2.39 -9.61
CA ILE A 75 9.19 3.45 -8.94
C ILE A 75 8.58 2.94 -7.63
N SER A 76 8.13 1.68 -7.58
CA SER A 76 7.49 1.08 -6.40
C SER A 76 8.38 0.09 -5.65
N HIS A 77 9.37 -0.52 -6.30
CA HIS A 77 10.22 -1.56 -5.73
C HIS A 77 11.58 -1.03 -5.30
N ASP A 78 12.07 -1.49 -4.16
CA ASP A 78 13.45 -1.27 -3.76
C ASP A 78 14.41 -2.07 -4.65
N ALA A 79 15.63 -1.57 -4.85
CA ALA A 79 16.63 -2.26 -5.66
C ALA A 79 16.99 -3.65 -5.11
N ASN A 80 16.90 -3.85 -3.79
CA ASN A 80 17.19 -5.10 -3.09
C ASN A 80 15.92 -5.81 -2.59
N ILE A 81 14.76 -5.54 -3.21
CA ILE A 81 13.49 -6.15 -2.79
C ILE A 81 13.61 -7.68 -2.67
N LYS A 82 13.03 -8.22 -1.60
CA LYS A 82 12.85 -9.65 -1.42
C LYS A 82 11.43 -10.05 -1.76
N VAL A 83 11.27 -10.94 -2.73
CA VAL A 83 9.95 -11.38 -3.20
C VAL A 83 9.75 -12.85 -2.91
N TYR A 84 8.58 -13.18 -2.36
CA TYR A 84 8.17 -14.53 -2.01
C TYR A 84 7.04 -14.95 -2.95
N TYR A 85 7.26 -16.02 -3.71
CA TYR A 85 6.36 -16.46 -4.76
C TYR A 85 5.41 -17.58 -4.30
N PRO A 86 4.28 -17.79 -5.00
CA PRO A 86 3.28 -18.81 -4.62
C PRO A 86 3.75 -20.25 -4.75
N ASP A 87 4.85 -20.51 -5.45
CA ASP A 87 5.50 -21.82 -5.53
C ASP A 87 6.46 -22.08 -4.36
N GLY A 88 6.60 -21.13 -3.44
CA GLY A 88 7.51 -21.18 -2.29
C GLY A 88 8.92 -20.72 -2.60
N SER A 89 9.24 -20.34 -3.84
CA SER A 89 10.52 -19.76 -4.19
C SER A 89 10.65 -18.32 -3.71
N THR A 90 11.89 -17.81 -3.69
CA THR A 90 12.17 -16.42 -3.34
C THR A 90 13.23 -15.82 -4.25
N SER A 91 13.12 -14.53 -4.57
CA SER A 91 14.17 -13.75 -5.23
C SER A 91 14.64 -12.61 -4.33
N THR A 92 15.89 -12.20 -4.49
CA THR A 92 16.44 -10.98 -3.88
C THR A 92 17.04 -10.11 -4.98
N GLY A 93 16.59 -8.86 -5.04
CA GLY A 93 16.98 -7.90 -6.06
C GLY A 93 15.88 -7.65 -7.09
N LEU A 94 15.76 -6.41 -7.54
CA LEU A 94 14.80 -6.04 -8.58
C LEU A 94 15.30 -6.44 -9.97
N PHE A 95 16.47 -5.91 -10.37
CA PHE A 95 17.04 -6.11 -11.70
C PHE A 95 18.30 -7.01 -11.66
N PRO A 96 18.34 -8.12 -12.43
CA PRO A 96 17.24 -8.68 -13.22
C PRO A 96 16.30 -9.60 -12.42
N GLN A 97 16.58 -9.87 -11.13
CA GLN A 97 16.05 -11.05 -10.43
C GLN A 97 14.51 -11.09 -10.37
N HIS A 98 13.87 -10.13 -9.70
CA HIS A 98 12.40 -10.10 -9.64
C HIS A 98 11.78 -9.87 -11.03
N ILE A 99 12.36 -8.99 -11.85
CA ILE A 99 11.85 -8.70 -13.21
C ILE A 99 11.80 -9.96 -14.08
N ASP A 100 12.81 -10.82 -14.02
CA ASP A 100 12.83 -12.06 -14.80
C ASP A 100 11.80 -13.08 -14.31
N MET A 101 11.35 -13.00 -13.05
CA MET A 101 10.26 -13.83 -12.52
C MET A 101 8.87 -13.38 -13.01
N LEU A 102 8.71 -12.12 -13.43
CA LEU A 102 7.43 -11.58 -13.92
C LEU A 102 7.16 -11.91 -15.39
N LYS A 103 8.21 -11.98 -16.21
CA LYS A 103 8.12 -12.14 -17.68
C LYS A 103 7.49 -13.46 -18.17
N PRO A 104 7.68 -14.63 -17.53
CA PRO A 104 7.24 -15.91 -18.11
C PRO A 104 5.73 -15.99 -18.41
N MET A 105 4.89 -15.35 -17.59
CA MET A 105 3.44 -15.30 -17.82
C MET A 105 3.11 -14.65 -19.18
N PHE A 106 3.79 -13.54 -19.50
CA PHE A 106 3.56 -12.79 -20.74
C PHE A 106 4.07 -13.52 -21.99
N VAL A 107 4.94 -14.51 -21.86
CA VAL A 107 5.44 -15.30 -23.01
C VAL A 107 4.30 -16.10 -23.63
N PHE A 108 3.47 -16.77 -22.82
CA PHE A 108 2.37 -17.59 -23.31
C PHE A 108 1.01 -16.90 -23.26
N ALA A 109 0.87 -15.88 -22.41
CA ALA A 109 -0.31 -15.03 -22.26
C ALA A 109 0.05 -13.54 -22.37
N PRO A 110 0.37 -13.03 -23.57
CA PRO A 110 0.81 -11.64 -23.77
C PRO A 110 -0.27 -10.60 -23.47
N ASP A 111 -1.53 -11.01 -23.34
CA ASP A 111 -2.67 -10.18 -22.94
C ASP A 111 -2.89 -10.15 -21.42
N THR A 112 -1.96 -10.71 -20.63
CA THR A 112 -2.03 -10.72 -19.17
C THR A 112 -2.16 -9.30 -18.62
N LYS A 113 -3.13 -9.09 -17.74
CA LYS A 113 -3.35 -7.82 -17.06
C LYS A 113 -4.05 -7.99 -15.73
N ILE A 114 -3.79 -7.08 -14.80
CA ILE A 114 -4.54 -6.91 -13.56
C ILE A 114 -5.61 -5.84 -13.83
N THR A 115 -6.86 -6.13 -13.49
CA THR A 115 -8.01 -5.32 -13.94
C THR A 115 -8.73 -4.58 -12.82
N SER A 116 -8.60 -5.05 -11.59
CA SER A 116 -9.29 -4.45 -10.45
C SER A 116 -8.60 -4.84 -9.14
N HIS A 117 -8.82 -4.02 -8.11
CA HIS A 117 -8.42 -4.27 -6.73
C HIS A 117 -9.65 -4.30 -5.82
N PRO A 118 -10.47 -5.38 -5.83
CA PRO A 118 -11.72 -5.44 -5.08
C PRO A 118 -11.55 -5.29 -3.57
N VAL A 119 -10.39 -5.69 -3.03
CA VAL A 119 -10.05 -5.51 -1.61
C VAL A 119 -8.65 -4.91 -1.54
N ARG A 120 -8.52 -3.84 -0.77
CA ARG A 120 -7.25 -3.15 -0.53
C ARG A 120 -7.26 -2.41 0.79
N PHE A 121 -6.20 -2.58 1.57
CA PHE A 121 -6.01 -1.88 2.84
C PHE A 121 -4.53 -1.84 3.20
N GLY A 122 -4.21 -1.15 4.27
CA GLY A 122 -2.88 -1.15 4.84
C GLY A 122 -2.87 -0.64 6.26
N GLU A 123 -1.79 -0.93 6.95
CA GLU A 123 -1.55 -0.58 8.35
C GLU A 123 -0.04 -0.45 8.57
N GLY A 124 0.37 0.65 9.23
CA GLY A 124 1.78 1.00 9.37
C GLY A 124 2.50 0.98 8.02
N ASP A 125 3.55 0.15 7.93
CA ASP A 125 4.37 -0.05 6.73
C ASP A 125 3.86 -1.11 5.76
N TRP A 126 2.68 -1.67 6.00
CA TRP A 126 2.14 -2.77 5.21
C TRP A 126 0.95 -2.35 4.36
N THR A 127 0.85 -2.95 3.18
CA THR A 127 -0.36 -2.94 2.35
C THR A 127 -0.72 -4.36 1.95
N ALA A 128 -2.01 -4.65 1.82
CA ALA A 128 -2.53 -5.89 1.27
C ALA A 128 -3.59 -5.59 0.21
N VAL A 129 -3.43 -6.20 -0.96
CA VAL A 129 -4.30 -5.97 -2.13
C VAL A 129 -4.69 -7.32 -2.72
N ILE A 130 -5.98 -7.50 -3.02
CA ILE A 130 -6.47 -8.58 -3.88
C ILE A 130 -6.57 -8.00 -5.28
N GLY A 131 -5.84 -8.54 -6.25
CA GLY A 131 -5.91 -8.20 -7.66
C GLY A 131 -6.58 -9.28 -8.51
N GLU A 132 -7.36 -8.85 -9.50
CA GLU A 132 -7.93 -9.75 -10.50
C GLU A 132 -7.05 -9.77 -11.77
N MET A 133 -6.22 -10.80 -11.87
CA MET A 133 -5.35 -11.06 -13.02
C MET A 133 -6.07 -11.91 -14.07
N ASN A 134 -6.05 -11.47 -15.33
CA ASN A 134 -6.68 -12.18 -16.43
C ASN A 134 -5.72 -12.27 -17.62
N GLY A 135 -5.88 -13.29 -18.44
CA GLY A 135 -5.14 -13.46 -19.70
C GLY A 135 -5.60 -14.69 -20.46
N THR A 136 -4.93 -14.98 -21.57
CA THR A 136 -5.27 -16.11 -22.46
C THR A 136 -4.03 -16.91 -22.82
N PHE A 137 -4.05 -18.23 -22.64
CA PHE A 137 -2.97 -19.11 -23.09
C PHE A 137 -2.96 -19.24 -24.63
N SER A 138 -2.39 -18.22 -25.29
CA SER A 138 -2.51 -17.95 -26.73
C SER A 138 -1.21 -18.13 -27.50
N ARG A 139 -0.07 -18.26 -26.80
CA ARG A 139 1.25 -18.53 -27.39
C ARG A 139 1.88 -19.78 -26.76
N PRO A 140 2.84 -20.45 -27.43
CA PRO A 140 3.52 -21.61 -26.86
C PRO A 140 4.19 -21.29 -25.52
N MET A 141 3.98 -22.14 -24.50
CA MET A 141 4.59 -21.99 -23.18
C MET A 141 5.91 -22.76 -23.10
N PRO A 142 7.06 -22.10 -22.88
CA PRO A 142 8.32 -22.79 -22.63
C PRO A 142 8.29 -23.54 -21.30
N ILE A 143 8.75 -24.80 -21.30
CA ILE A 143 8.85 -25.64 -20.09
C ILE A 143 10.27 -26.11 -19.80
N GLY A 144 11.26 -25.46 -20.42
CA GLY A 144 12.68 -25.82 -20.32
C GLY A 144 13.12 -26.91 -21.31
N GLY A 145 14.43 -27.05 -21.47
CA GLY A 145 15.03 -28.07 -22.35
C GLY A 145 14.64 -27.96 -23.83
N GLY A 146 14.33 -26.74 -24.30
CA GLY A 146 13.87 -26.49 -25.68
C GLY A 146 12.44 -26.96 -25.97
N LYS A 147 11.70 -27.45 -24.98
CA LYS A 147 10.33 -27.95 -25.14
C LYS A 147 9.31 -26.85 -24.87
N THR A 148 8.17 -26.95 -25.54
CA THR A 148 7.02 -26.06 -25.35
C THR A 148 5.72 -26.85 -25.24
N ILE A 149 4.75 -26.27 -24.54
CA ILE A 149 3.35 -26.71 -24.56
C ILE A 149 2.59 -25.84 -25.58
N PRO A 150 1.80 -26.45 -26.49
CA PRO A 150 1.01 -25.68 -27.46
C PRO A 150 -0.06 -24.84 -26.76
N PRO A 151 -0.42 -23.66 -27.31
CA PRO A 151 -1.46 -22.82 -26.73
C PRO A 151 -2.80 -23.56 -26.70
N THR A 152 -3.52 -23.46 -25.58
CA THR A 152 -4.85 -24.07 -25.44
C THR A 152 -5.98 -23.13 -25.83
N GLY A 153 -5.69 -21.83 -26.00
CA GLY A 153 -6.67 -20.78 -26.28
C GLY A 153 -7.60 -20.47 -25.11
N LYS A 154 -7.41 -21.11 -23.94
CA LYS A 154 -8.28 -20.93 -22.78
C LYS A 154 -7.95 -19.63 -22.05
N PRO A 155 -8.97 -18.83 -21.68
CA PRO A 155 -8.77 -17.69 -20.79
C PRO A 155 -8.57 -18.17 -19.36
N PHE A 156 -7.92 -17.35 -18.56
CA PHE A 156 -7.88 -17.49 -17.10
C PHE A 156 -8.29 -16.18 -16.43
N LYS A 157 -8.88 -16.31 -15.23
CA LYS A 157 -9.11 -15.26 -14.26
C LYS A 157 -8.69 -15.77 -12.89
N LEU A 158 -7.70 -15.10 -12.30
CA LEU A 158 -7.12 -15.44 -11.01
C LEU A 158 -7.26 -14.28 -10.04
N SER A 159 -7.64 -14.62 -8.81
CA SER A 159 -7.42 -13.73 -7.68
C SER A 159 -6.00 -13.91 -7.18
N MET A 160 -5.24 -12.82 -7.18
CA MET A 160 -3.91 -12.72 -6.61
C MET A 160 -3.97 -11.88 -5.34
N VAL A 161 -3.25 -12.26 -4.29
CA VAL A 161 -3.00 -11.40 -3.14
C VAL A 161 -1.56 -10.94 -3.20
N THR A 162 -1.35 -9.64 -3.10
CA THR A 162 -0.03 -9.05 -2.90
C THR A 162 0.01 -8.35 -1.55
N ILE A 163 0.98 -8.74 -0.72
CA ILE A 163 1.30 -8.04 0.53
C ILE A 163 2.64 -7.34 0.33
N GLY A 164 2.65 -6.01 0.47
CA GLY A 164 3.85 -5.19 0.33
C GLY A 164 4.30 -4.63 1.68
N HIS A 165 5.58 -4.79 2.01
CA HIS A 165 6.24 -4.15 3.14
C HIS A 165 7.05 -2.94 2.63
N TRP A 166 6.73 -1.75 3.11
CA TRP A 166 7.24 -0.50 2.56
C TRP A 166 8.23 0.19 3.48
N LYS A 167 9.29 0.73 2.89
CA LYS A 167 10.22 1.64 3.55
C LYS A 167 10.62 2.76 2.59
N ASP A 168 10.66 3.99 3.07
CA ASP A 168 11.08 5.16 2.27
C ASP A 168 10.36 5.29 0.91
N GLY A 169 9.09 4.88 0.87
CA GLY A 169 8.24 4.91 -0.32
C GLY A 169 8.46 3.76 -1.32
N LYS A 170 9.32 2.78 -1.01
CA LYS A 170 9.56 1.58 -1.83
C LYS A 170 9.14 0.32 -1.10
N MET A 171 8.74 -0.71 -1.83
CA MET A 171 8.55 -2.05 -1.28
C MET A 171 9.92 -2.72 -1.09
N MET A 172 10.21 -3.09 0.16
CA MET A 172 11.40 -3.86 0.54
C MET A 172 11.11 -5.36 0.52
N GLU A 173 9.86 -5.74 0.78
CA GLU A 173 9.38 -7.12 0.66
C GLU A 173 8.04 -7.15 -0.06
N GLU A 174 7.84 -8.20 -0.85
CA GLU A 174 6.59 -8.49 -1.54
C GLU A 174 6.25 -9.97 -1.39
N TYR A 175 5.04 -10.26 -0.96
CA TYR A 175 4.52 -11.62 -0.83
C TYR A 175 3.38 -11.81 -1.80
N LEU A 176 3.54 -12.76 -2.70
CA LEU A 176 2.59 -13.08 -3.75
C LEU A 176 1.88 -14.38 -3.41
N PHE A 177 0.56 -14.40 -3.56
CA PHE A 177 -0.25 -15.60 -3.39
C PHE A 177 -1.28 -15.71 -4.52
N TRP A 178 -1.37 -16.87 -5.13
CA TRP A 178 -2.50 -17.27 -5.98
C TRP A 178 -2.60 -18.80 -6.01
N ASP A 179 -3.74 -19.32 -6.46
CA ASP A 179 -3.96 -20.76 -6.58
C ASP A 179 -3.40 -21.28 -7.91
N ASN A 180 -2.18 -21.83 -7.87
CA ASN A 180 -1.55 -22.47 -9.01
C ASN A 180 -2.35 -23.67 -9.54
N GLN A 181 -3.05 -24.41 -8.69
CA GLN A 181 -3.86 -25.54 -9.15
C GLN A 181 -5.07 -25.05 -9.95
N SER A 182 -5.80 -24.05 -9.43
CA SER A 182 -6.90 -23.41 -10.16
C SER A 182 -6.43 -22.83 -11.48
N PHE A 183 -5.27 -22.14 -11.49
CA PHE A 183 -4.67 -21.62 -12.72
C PHE A 183 -4.44 -22.72 -13.76
N MET A 184 -3.74 -23.80 -13.38
CA MET A 184 -3.42 -24.90 -14.29
C MET A 184 -4.68 -25.59 -14.83
N LYS A 185 -5.75 -25.71 -14.02
CA LYS A 185 -7.05 -26.22 -14.49
C LYS A 185 -7.68 -25.29 -15.54
N GLN A 186 -7.69 -23.98 -15.29
CA GLN A 186 -8.28 -22.98 -16.19
C GLN A 186 -7.59 -22.99 -17.56
N ILE A 187 -6.25 -23.06 -17.59
CA ILE A 187 -5.50 -23.10 -18.84
C ILE A 187 -5.44 -24.49 -19.50
N GLY A 188 -6.06 -25.51 -18.88
CA GLY A 188 -6.20 -26.85 -19.46
C GLY A 188 -5.00 -27.77 -19.26
N LEU A 189 -4.14 -27.49 -18.28
CA LEU A 189 -2.95 -28.28 -17.94
C LEU A 189 -3.12 -29.13 -16.67
N ALA A 190 -4.24 -29.00 -15.97
CA ALA A 190 -4.63 -29.86 -14.85
C ALA A 190 -6.12 -30.22 -14.90
N LYS A 191 -6.53 -31.20 -14.09
CA LYS A 191 -7.92 -31.61 -13.88
C LYS A 191 -8.44 -31.06 -12.56
#